data_AF-A0A800ACP6-F1
#
_entry.id   AF-A0A800ACP6-F1
#
_cell.length_a   1.000
_cell.length_b   1.000
_cell.length_c   1.000
_cell.angle_alpha   90.00
_cell.angle_beta   90.00
_cell.angle_gamma   90.00
#
_symmetry.space_group_name_H-M   'P 1'
#
loop_
_entity.id
_entity.type
_entity.pdbx_description
1 polymer ?
#
loop_
_entity_poly.entity_id
_entity_poly.type
_entity_poly.pdbx_seq_one_letter_code
_entity_poly.pdbx_strand_id
1 'polypeptide(L)'
;MFWKLKAWYYGRRDGILGMPPRDEETPAPFEQRVCAAAERTVSAIHRKWKAKDARLSGENRDREDVFKRAFKNYETKRSELGRDTTVGTMLPYYFILLLIGICEFAVNIVVFRILGENTVFTGLMAIVIFIGLPLVGHHVGKSLKHGWQSLTDWILYPVEIIITAGGLIAFAVVRRDYIANTGQNFLSINVAVWTFIALNLLLFVGAVVASYMAHDKDPDIYRFKKRYEQTQKPYHDIGARRLAWRDKMKGHAEEIKNSARTIIMLYRDHNMRRRMKASLKEMPISFKREPIINIPSFEFEEAVSEQAQEKWNYESELPAAWTPESDKEVSYETKDYMR
;
A
#
# COMPACT_ATOMS: atom_id res chain seq x y z
N MET A 1 44.24 2.50 -2.58
CA MET A 1 45.61 2.26 -3.13
C MET A 1 46.70 2.90 -2.26
N PHE A 2 46.60 4.20 -1.92
CA PHE A 2 47.62 4.95 -1.18
C PHE A 2 48.02 4.37 0.20
N TRP A 3 47.07 3.87 0.98
CA TRP A 3 47.36 3.30 2.30
C TRP A 3 48.15 2.00 2.27
N LYS A 4 47.94 1.15 1.25
CA LYS A 4 48.73 -0.08 1.06
C LYS A 4 50.19 0.23 0.75
N LEU A 5 50.43 1.24 -0.11
CA LEU A 5 51.78 1.72 -0.41
C LEU A 5 52.46 2.30 0.83
N LYS A 6 51.72 3.07 1.65
CA LYS A 6 52.23 3.56 2.94
C LYS A 6 52.55 2.41 3.89
N ALA A 7 51.68 1.41 4.03
CA ALA A 7 51.94 0.24 4.87
C ALA A 7 53.22 -0.48 4.45
N TRP A 8 53.45 -0.65 3.14
CA TRP A 8 54.70 -1.18 2.61
C TRP A 8 55.92 -0.31 2.97
N TYR A 9 55.84 0.99 2.75
CA TYR A 9 56.94 1.93 3.01
C TYR A 9 57.30 1.99 4.50
N TYR A 10 56.31 2.26 5.35
CA TYR A 10 56.48 2.37 6.79
C TYR A 10 56.85 1.02 7.40
N GLY A 11 56.22 -0.08 6.97
CA GLY A 11 56.55 -1.42 7.45
C GLY A 11 58.01 -1.73 7.20
N ARG A 12 58.52 -1.46 5.98
CA ARG A 12 59.92 -1.70 5.68
C ARG A 12 60.87 -0.83 6.51
N ARG A 13 60.58 0.47 6.61
CA ARG A 13 61.42 1.43 7.31
C ARG A 13 61.48 1.12 8.80
N ASP A 14 60.32 0.94 9.43
CA ASP A 14 60.20 0.69 10.86
C ASP A 14 60.77 -0.68 11.24
N GLY A 15 60.66 -1.68 10.35
CA GLY A 15 61.28 -2.99 10.55
C GLY A 15 62.82 -2.97 10.54
N ILE A 16 63.45 -2.07 9.78
CA ILE A 16 64.91 -1.85 9.84
C ILE A 16 65.29 -1.20 11.17
N LEU A 17 64.46 -0.27 11.64
CA LEU A 17 64.67 0.47 12.89
C LEU A 17 64.26 -0.34 14.15
N GLY A 18 63.76 -1.56 13.99
CA GLY A 18 63.29 -2.37 15.11
C GLY A 18 62.06 -1.80 15.82
N MET A 19 61.27 -0.96 15.17
CA MET A 19 60.04 -0.37 15.73
C MET A 19 58.81 -1.22 15.38
N PRO A 20 57.88 -1.45 16.32
CA PRO A 20 57.99 -1.17 17.75
C PRO A 20 58.98 -2.15 18.45
N PRO A 21 59.66 -1.77 19.54
CA PRO A 21 60.51 -2.66 20.33
C PRO A 21 59.78 -3.94 20.75
N ARG A 22 60.54 -4.99 21.02
CA ARG A 22 60.01 -6.32 21.38
C ARG A 22 59.00 -6.25 22.53
N ASP A 23 59.39 -5.57 23.61
CA ASP A 23 58.66 -5.55 24.88
C ASP A 23 57.62 -4.43 24.94
N GLU A 24 57.48 -3.64 23.87
CA GLU A 24 56.49 -2.57 23.83
C GLU A 24 55.10 -3.13 23.49
N GLU A 25 54.16 -2.94 24.41
CA GLU A 25 52.76 -3.32 24.19
C GLU A 25 52.01 -2.33 23.27
N THR A 26 52.53 -1.10 23.14
CA THR A 26 51.86 -0.08 22.35
C THR A 26 51.95 -0.41 20.85
N PRO A 27 50.87 -0.21 20.10
CA PRO A 27 50.90 -0.36 18.64
C PRO A 27 51.87 0.65 18.02
N ALA A 28 52.50 0.27 16.91
CA ALA A 28 53.40 1.17 16.19
C ALA A 28 52.69 2.47 15.77
N PRO A 29 53.40 3.61 15.65
CA PRO A 29 52.80 4.89 15.25
C PRO A 29 52.00 4.82 13.94
N PHE A 30 52.43 3.99 12.99
CA PHE A 30 51.67 3.77 11.76
C PHE A 30 50.32 3.07 12.01
N GLU A 31 50.28 2.04 12.85
CA GLU A 31 49.05 1.34 13.22
C GLU A 31 48.08 2.28 13.93
N GLN A 32 48.57 3.07 14.89
CA GLN A 32 47.77 4.08 15.58
C GLN A 32 47.14 5.08 14.59
N ARG A 33 47.89 5.52 13.57
CA ARG A 33 47.37 6.41 12.52
C ARG A 33 46.30 5.75 11.65
N VAL A 34 46.44 4.46 11.34
CA VAL A 34 45.44 3.70 10.58
C VAL A 34 44.17 3.52 11.41
N CYS A 35 44.29 3.12 12.68
CA CYS A 35 43.16 3.00 13.60
C CYS A 35 42.43 4.34 13.75
N ALA A 36 43.14 5.43 14.06
CA ALA A 36 42.55 6.75 14.22
C ALA A 36 41.84 7.24 12.95
N ALA A 37 42.39 6.95 11.76
CA ALA A 37 41.73 7.28 10.49
C ALA A 37 40.45 6.46 10.26
N ALA A 38 40.48 5.17 10.58
CA ALA A 38 39.32 4.29 10.51
C ALA A 38 38.22 4.75 11.47
N GLU A 39 38.55 5.00 12.73
CA GLU A 39 37.63 5.45 13.77
C GLU A 39 36.97 6.80 13.43
N ARG A 40 37.73 7.76 12.88
CA ARG A 40 37.16 9.03 12.39
C ARG A 40 36.14 8.80 11.27
N THR A 41 36.42 7.88 10.36
CA THR A 41 35.54 7.58 9.23
C THR A 41 34.28 6.85 9.69
N VAL A 42 34.44 5.84 10.56
CA VAL A 42 33.33 5.12 11.19
C VAL A 42 32.46 6.06 12.01
N SER A 43 33.05 6.96 12.79
CA SER A 43 32.32 7.99 13.55
C SER A 43 31.53 8.92 12.64
N ALA A 44 32.08 9.28 11.46
CA ALA A 44 31.35 10.09 10.48
C ALA A 44 30.17 9.33 9.86
N ILE A 45 30.32 8.04 9.60
CA ILE A 45 29.22 7.16 9.14
C ILE A 45 28.14 7.07 10.21
N HIS A 46 28.53 6.86 11.47
CA HIS A 46 27.60 6.76 12.58
C HIS A 46 26.79 8.05 12.77
N ARG A 47 27.43 9.23 12.69
CA ARG A 47 26.72 10.52 12.69
C ARG A 47 25.72 10.66 11.54
N LYS A 48 26.11 10.24 10.32
CA LYS A 48 25.20 10.23 9.16
C LYS A 48 24.01 9.29 9.35
N TRP A 49 24.26 8.12 9.94
CA TRP A 49 23.22 7.18 10.30
C TRP A 49 22.26 7.80 11.33
N LYS A 50 22.76 8.28 12.48
CA LYS A 50 21.95 8.92 13.52
C LYS A 50 21.08 10.07 12.99
N ALA A 51 21.66 10.97 12.20
CA ALA A 51 20.92 12.10 11.65
C ALA A 51 19.74 11.68 10.77
N LYS A 52 19.92 10.62 9.96
CA LYS A 52 18.85 10.10 9.11
C LYS A 52 17.88 9.21 9.87
N ASP A 53 18.34 8.44 10.86
CA ASP A 53 17.45 7.66 11.72
C ASP A 53 16.54 8.58 12.53
N ALA A 54 17.05 9.67 13.11
CA ALA A 54 16.23 10.66 13.81
C ALA A 54 15.09 11.22 12.93
N ARG A 55 15.37 11.53 11.66
CA ARG A 55 14.36 11.97 10.70
C ARG A 55 13.33 10.87 10.42
N LEU A 56 13.78 9.65 10.14
CA LEU A 56 12.89 8.53 9.84
C LEU A 56 12.09 8.08 11.06
N SER A 57 12.64 8.21 12.26
CA SER A 57 11.98 7.91 13.53
C SER A 57 10.84 8.88 13.79
N GLY A 58 11.03 10.18 13.55
CA GLY A 58 9.96 11.17 13.62
C GLY A 58 8.83 10.85 12.63
N GLU A 59 9.19 10.60 11.36
CA GLU A 59 8.22 10.22 10.34
C GLU A 59 7.49 8.89 10.68
N ASN A 60 8.19 7.94 11.31
CA ASN A 60 7.61 6.68 11.75
C ASN A 60 6.58 6.89 12.84
N ARG A 61 6.86 7.71 13.85
CA ARG A 61 5.94 8.04 14.95
C ARG A 61 4.66 8.70 14.43
N ASP A 62 4.79 9.68 13.54
CA ASP A 62 3.64 10.35 12.92
C ASP A 62 2.74 9.34 12.18
N ARG A 63 3.34 8.40 11.43
CA ARG A 63 2.60 7.35 10.73
C ARG A 63 2.03 6.30 11.67
N GLU A 64 2.74 5.96 12.74
CA GLU A 64 2.28 5.03 13.76
C GLU A 64 1.02 5.54 14.45
N ASP A 65 0.97 6.82 14.81
CA ASP A 65 -0.23 7.43 15.42
C ASP A 65 -1.42 7.43 14.47
N VAL A 66 -1.20 7.69 13.18
CA VAL A 66 -2.24 7.62 12.16
C VAL A 66 -2.70 6.18 11.95
N PHE A 67 -1.77 5.22 11.91
CA PHE A 67 -2.05 3.79 11.78
C PHE A 67 -2.83 3.26 12.99
N LYS A 68 -2.37 3.51 14.21
CA LYS A 68 -3.04 3.11 15.46
C LYS A 68 -4.45 3.68 15.57
N ARG A 69 -4.65 4.95 15.20
CA ARG A 69 -5.99 5.55 15.16
C ARG A 69 -6.89 4.88 14.13
N ALA A 70 -6.39 4.64 12.92
CA ALA A 70 -7.16 3.96 11.88
C ALA A 70 -7.52 2.52 12.27
N PHE A 71 -6.55 1.78 12.83
CA PHE A 71 -6.72 0.43 13.33
C PHE A 71 -7.75 0.39 14.47
N LYS A 72 -7.60 1.25 15.48
CA LYS A 72 -8.54 1.31 16.61
C LYS A 72 -9.95 1.63 16.15
N ASN A 73 -10.14 2.62 15.27
CA ASN A 73 -11.46 2.96 14.74
C ASN A 73 -12.09 1.77 13.99
N TYR A 74 -11.29 1.05 13.21
CA TYR A 74 -11.73 -0.15 12.50
C TYR A 74 -12.10 -1.29 13.47
N GLU A 75 -11.23 -1.58 14.45
CA GLU A 75 -11.44 -2.65 15.43
C GLU A 75 -12.62 -2.38 16.36
N THR A 76 -12.74 -1.15 16.89
CA THR A 76 -13.93 -0.72 17.65
C THR A 76 -15.20 -0.93 16.82
N LYS A 77 -15.20 -0.50 15.55
CA LYS A 77 -16.40 -0.68 14.72
C LYS A 77 -16.68 -2.15 14.38
N ARG A 78 -15.65 -2.93 14.12
CA ARG A 78 -15.75 -4.39 13.84
C ARG A 78 -16.31 -5.14 15.05
N SER A 79 -15.84 -4.81 16.26
CA SER A 79 -16.30 -5.40 17.51
C SER A 79 -17.74 -4.99 17.86
N GLU A 80 -18.09 -3.72 17.68
CA GLU A 80 -19.48 -3.23 17.83
C GLU A 80 -20.47 -3.98 16.93
N LEU A 81 -20.06 -4.28 15.69
CA LEU A 81 -20.91 -4.96 14.71
C LEU A 81 -20.86 -6.50 14.80
N GLY A 82 -19.86 -7.06 15.49
CA GLY A 82 -19.63 -8.52 15.57
C GLY A 82 -19.27 -9.17 14.23
N ARG A 83 -18.86 -8.39 13.22
CA ARG A 83 -18.53 -8.86 11.86
C ARG A 83 -17.50 -7.96 11.17
N ASP A 84 -16.85 -8.49 10.15
CA ASP A 84 -16.03 -7.71 9.21
C ASP A 84 -16.90 -7.02 8.14
N THR A 85 -16.26 -6.24 7.26
CA THR A 85 -16.88 -5.70 6.05
C THR A 85 -17.38 -6.84 5.17
N THR A 86 -18.62 -6.72 4.71
CA THR A 86 -19.23 -7.68 3.77
C THR A 86 -18.91 -7.38 2.30
N VAL A 87 -18.22 -6.27 2.05
CA VAL A 87 -17.98 -5.76 0.71
C VAL A 87 -16.60 -6.18 0.22
N GLY A 88 -16.58 -6.91 -0.89
CA GLY A 88 -15.37 -7.22 -1.64
C GLY A 88 -14.89 -6.04 -2.51
N THR A 89 -14.08 -6.32 -3.53
CA THR A 89 -13.64 -5.27 -4.46
C THR A 89 -14.81 -4.65 -5.21
N MET A 90 -14.88 -3.32 -5.29
CA MET A 90 -15.95 -2.58 -6.00
C MET A 90 -15.86 -2.68 -7.53
N LEU A 91 -14.79 -3.27 -8.09
CA LEU A 91 -14.55 -3.29 -9.53
C LEU A 91 -15.62 -4.07 -10.34
N PRO A 92 -16.02 -5.29 -9.96
CA PRO A 92 -17.08 -6.02 -10.67
C PRO A 92 -18.41 -5.29 -10.66
N TYR A 93 -18.70 -4.58 -9.57
CA TYR A 93 -19.92 -3.76 -9.44
C TYR A 93 -19.98 -2.64 -10.49
N TYR A 94 -18.91 -1.86 -10.64
CA TYR A 94 -18.87 -0.79 -11.66
C TYR A 94 -18.95 -1.34 -13.09
N PHE A 95 -18.42 -2.54 -13.33
CA PHE A 95 -18.56 -3.22 -14.61
C PHE A 95 -20.02 -3.61 -14.90
N ILE A 96 -20.76 -4.11 -13.91
CA ILE A 96 -22.19 -4.42 -14.03
C ILE A 96 -22.99 -3.14 -14.32
N LEU A 97 -22.73 -2.04 -13.60
CA LEU A 97 -23.39 -0.75 -13.88
C LEU A 97 -23.14 -0.26 -15.30
N LEU A 98 -21.90 -0.39 -15.80
CA LEU A 98 -21.56 -0.01 -17.16
C LEU A 98 -22.34 -0.86 -18.18
N LEU A 99 -22.45 -2.18 -17.94
CA LEU A 99 -23.21 -3.07 -18.81
C LEU A 99 -24.70 -2.71 -18.83
N ILE A 100 -25.29 -2.43 -17.66
CA ILE A 100 -26.68 -1.97 -17.54
C ILE A 100 -26.87 -0.71 -18.39
N GLY A 101 -25.97 0.27 -18.25
CA GLY A 101 -26.00 1.46 -19.08
C GLY A 101 -25.95 1.13 -20.58
N ILE A 102 -24.98 0.31 -21.04
CA ILE A 102 -24.86 -0.02 -22.47
C ILE A 102 -26.15 -0.65 -23.00
N CYS A 103 -26.77 -1.56 -22.24
CA CYS A 103 -28.07 -2.13 -22.58
C CYS A 103 -29.16 -1.06 -22.67
N GLU A 104 -29.20 -0.15 -21.71
CA GLU A 104 -30.15 0.96 -21.65
C GLU A 104 -30.01 1.90 -22.84
N PHE A 105 -28.78 2.29 -23.20
CA PHE A 105 -28.47 3.10 -24.36
C PHE A 105 -28.98 2.44 -25.66
N ALA A 106 -28.72 1.15 -25.83
CA ALA A 106 -29.15 0.39 -27.01
C ALA A 106 -30.69 0.32 -27.11
N VAL A 107 -31.38 0.01 -26.01
CA VAL A 107 -32.85 -0.03 -25.95
C VAL A 107 -33.45 1.33 -26.26
N ASN A 108 -32.90 2.40 -25.68
CA ASN A 108 -33.39 3.76 -25.87
C ASN A 108 -33.22 4.24 -27.31
N ILE A 109 -32.10 3.94 -27.97
CA ILE A 109 -31.93 4.26 -29.40
C ILE A 109 -32.98 3.59 -30.26
N VAL A 110 -33.26 2.30 -30.03
CA VAL A 110 -34.25 1.56 -30.83
C VAL A 110 -35.64 2.18 -30.65
N VAL A 111 -36.02 2.47 -29.41
CA VAL A 111 -37.34 3.06 -29.12
C VAL A 111 -37.47 4.47 -29.69
N PHE A 112 -36.47 5.34 -29.53
CA PHE A 112 -36.52 6.69 -30.10
C PHE A 112 -36.55 6.69 -31.64
N ARG A 113 -35.89 5.74 -32.29
CA ARG A 113 -36.01 5.56 -33.76
C ARG A 113 -37.41 5.13 -34.18
N ILE A 114 -38.05 4.23 -33.43
CA ILE A 114 -39.44 3.82 -33.67
C ILE A 114 -40.39 5.03 -33.55
N LEU A 115 -40.03 6.00 -32.70
CA LEU A 115 -40.80 7.24 -32.51
C LEU A 115 -40.56 8.29 -33.59
N GLY A 116 -39.71 8.02 -34.58
CA GLY A 116 -39.49 8.90 -35.72
C GLY A 116 -38.68 10.17 -35.40
N GLU A 117 -37.99 10.19 -34.26
CA GLU A 117 -37.14 11.32 -33.86
C GLU A 117 -35.88 11.45 -34.72
N ASN A 118 -35.33 12.67 -34.79
CA ASN A 118 -34.05 12.90 -35.46
C ASN A 118 -32.95 12.05 -34.79
N THR A 119 -32.12 11.37 -35.60
CA THR A 119 -31.02 10.50 -35.13
C THR A 119 -30.09 11.18 -34.12
N VAL A 120 -29.79 12.47 -34.31
CA VAL A 120 -28.93 13.23 -33.40
C VAL A 120 -29.62 13.45 -32.05
N PHE A 121 -30.88 13.87 -32.08
CA PHE A 121 -31.68 14.10 -30.87
C PHE A 121 -31.91 12.80 -30.09
N THR A 122 -32.19 11.71 -30.82
CA THR A 122 -32.28 10.34 -30.27
C THR A 122 -31.01 9.94 -29.54
N GLY A 123 -29.83 10.16 -30.14
CA GLY A 123 -28.55 9.85 -29.52
C GLY A 123 -28.31 10.65 -28.24
N LEU A 124 -28.62 11.95 -28.25
CA LEU A 124 -28.47 12.81 -27.07
C LEU A 124 -29.38 12.37 -25.92
N MET A 125 -30.66 12.13 -26.20
CA MET A 125 -31.62 11.66 -25.19
C MET A 125 -31.22 10.28 -24.62
N ALA A 126 -30.75 9.37 -25.49
CA ALA A 126 -30.29 8.07 -25.05
C ALA A 126 -29.05 8.16 -24.14
N ILE A 127 -28.12 9.12 -24.37
CA ILE A 127 -26.96 9.36 -23.48
C ILE A 127 -27.41 9.87 -22.10
N VAL A 128 -28.39 10.78 -22.06
CA VAL A 128 -28.89 11.31 -20.78
C VAL A 128 -29.48 10.18 -19.94
N ILE A 129 -30.28 9.31 -20.55
CA ILE A 129 -30.89 8.18 -19.86
C ILE A 129 -29.81 7.16 -19.45
N PHE A 130 -28.93 6.78 -20.39
CA PHE A 130 -27.75 5.91 -20.18
C PHE A 130 -26.93 6.25 -18.94
N ILE A 131 -26.71 7.54 -18.69
CA ILE A 131 -25.96 8.00 -17.52
C ILE A 131 -26.90 8.13 -16.32
N GLY A 132 -28.10 8.67 -16.53
CA GLY A 132 -29.07 8.99 -15.50
C GLY A 132 -29.54 7.77 -14.72
N LEU A 133 -30.15 6.76 -15.36
CA LEU A 133 -30.79 5.67 -14.62
C LEU A 133 -29.79 4.81 -13.83
N PRO A 134 -28.60 4.43 -14.34
CA PRO A 134 -27.63 3.70 -13.53
C PRO A 134 -27.12 4.51 -12.34
N LEU A 135 -26.97 5.83 -12.47
CA LEU A 135 -26.58 6.71 -11.36
C LEU A 135 -27.66 6.82 -10.29
N VAL A 136 -28.92 7.01 -10.69
CA VAL A 136 -30.06 7.04 -9.76
C VAL A 136 -30.21 5.67 -9.09
N GLY A 137 -30.13 4.58 -9.85
CA GLY A 137 -30.19 3.22 -9.33
C GLY A 137 -29.05 2.93 -8.34
N HIS A 138 -27.84 3.39 -8.64
CA HIS A 138 -26.71 3.33 -7.71
C HIS A 138 -27.03 4.04 -6.38
N HIS A 139 -27.49 5.28 -6.43
CA HIS A 139 -27.81 6.05 -5.23
C HIS A 139 -28.92 5.37 -4.44
N VAL A 140 -30.06 5.09 -5.06
CA VAL A 140 -31.23 4.45 -4.42
C VAL A 140 -30.82 3.15 -3.73
N GLY A 141 -30.10 2.25 -4.41
CA GLY A 141 -29.67 0.99 -3.80
C GLY A 141 -28.73 1.18 -2.61
N LYS A 142 -27.84 2.18 -2.69
CA LYS A 142 -26.91 2.52 -1.60
C LYS A 142 -27.65 3.07 -0.39
N SER A 143 -28.59 4.01 -0.56
CA SER A 143 -29.32 4.57 0.59
C SER A 143 -30.39 3.63 1.14
N LEU A 144 -30.96 2.74 0.32
CA LEU A 144 -31.78 1.63 0.83
C LEU A 144 -30.99 0.74 1.80
N LYS A 145 -29.69 0.56 1.55
CA LYS A 145 -28.85 -0.27 2.43
C LYS A 145 -28.38 0.45 3.69
N HIS A 146 -27.93 1.70 3.56
CA HIS A 146 -27.45 2.48 4.70
C HIS A 146 -28.58 3.02 5.59
N GLY A 147 -29.81 3.08 5.07
CA GLY A 147 -30.87 3.87 5.66
C GLY A 147 -30.71 5.35 5.28
N TRP A 148 -31.79 6.11 5.50
CA TRP A 148 -31.92 7.49 5.03
C TRP A 148 -31.30 8.43 6.08
N GLN A 149 -29.97 8.57 6.05
CA GLN A 149 -29.22 9.21 7.12
C GLN A 149 -28.83 10.67 6.86
N SER A 150 -28.81 11.14 5.60
CA SER A 150 -28.35 12.50 5.27
C SER A 150 -29.45 13.39 4.68
N LEU A 151 -29.36 14.70 4.94
CA LEU A 151 -30.23 15.71 4.30
C LEU A 151 -30.10 15.68 2.76
N THR A 152 -28.90 15.35 2.29
CA THR A 152 -28.60 15.19 0.87
C THR A 152 -29.41 14.05 0.26
N ASP A 153 -29.53 12.91 0.95
CA ASP A 153 -30.43 11.82 0.54
C ASP A 153 -31.87 12.34 0.41
N TRP A 154 -32.37 13.04 1.44
CA TRP A 154 -33.73 13.55 1.47
C TRP A 154 -34.07 14.56 0.35
N ILE A 155 -33.09 15.30 -0.17
CA ILE A 155 -33.31 16.29 -1.22
C ILE A 155 -33.06 15.69 -2.61
N LEU A 156 -31.97 14.93 -2.78
CA LEU A 156 -31.63 14.36 -4.09
C LEU A 156 -32.66 13.32 -4.53
N TYR A 157 -33.24 12.54 -3.63
CA TYR A 157 -34.20 11.49 -4.01
C TYR A 157 -35.48 12.01 -4.65
N PRO A 158 -36.22 12.96 -4.04
CA PRO A 158 -37.38 13.56 -4.69
C PRO A 158 -37.00 14.22 -6.01
N VAL A 159 -35.84 14.88 -6.07
CA VAL A 159 -35.37 15.56 -7.28
C VAL A 159 -35.12 14.56 -8.41
N GLU A 160 -34.45 13.44 -8.15
CA GLU A 160 -34.20 12.38 -9.15
C GLU A 160 -35.50 11.73 -9.62
N ILE A 161 -36.43 11.45 -8.71
CA ILE A 161 -37.76 10.93 -9.06
C ILE A 161 -38.53 11.95 -9.90
N ILE A 162 -38.50 13.24 -9.54
CA ILE A 162 -39.16 14.31 -10.28
C ILE A 162 -38.54 14.49 -11.67
N ILE A 163 -37.21 14.44 -11.79
CA ILE A 163 -36.53 14.53 -13.10
C ILE A 163 -36.92 13.34 -13.97
N THR A 164 -36.94 12.13 -13.41
CA THR A 164 -37.31 10.91 -14.14
C THR A 164 -38.78 10.94 -14.55
N ALA A 165 -39.69 11.23 -13.61
CA ALA A 165 -41.13 11.35 -13.86
C ALA A 165 -41.44 12.50 -14.82
N GLY A 166 -40.76 13.64 -14.65
CA GLY A 166 -40.86 14.80 -15.54
C GLY A 166 -40.40 14.47 -16.95
N GLY A 167 -39.31 13.70 -17.11
CA GLY A 167 -38.87 13.18 -18.40
C GLY A 167 -39.92 12.28 -19.06
N LEU A 168 -40.55 11.39 -18.29
CA LEU A 168 -41.65 10.53 -18.78
C LEU A 168 -42.92 11.32 -19.14
N ILE A 169 -43.25 12.38 -18.39
CA ILE A 169 -44.39 13.25 -18.68
C ILE A 169 -44.13 14.10 -19.93
N ALA A 170 -42.96 14.73 -20.02
CA ALA A 170 -42.55 15.47 -21.21
C ALA A 170 -42.60 14.58 -22.46
N PHE A 171 -42.15 13.34 -22.32
CA PHE A 171 -42.26 12.32 -23.35
C PHE A 171 -43.71 12.00 -23.73
N ALA A 172 -44.62 11.84 -22.75
CA ALA A 172 -46.04 11.60 -23.02
C ALA A 172 -46.71 12.77 -23.77
N VAL A 173 -46.27 14.02 -23.51
CA VAL A 173 -46.74 15.21 -24.23
C VAL A 173 -46.26 15.21 -25.67
N VAL A 174 -44.95 15.06 -25.91
CA VAL A 174 -44.38 14.99 -27.28
C VAL A 174 -45.04 13.87 -28.09
N ARG A 175 -45.31 12.73 -27.44
CA ARG A 175 -46.02 11.59 -28.02
C ARG A 175 -47.44 11.93 -28.47
N ARG A 176 -48.19 12.70 -27.67
CA ARG A 176 -49.57 13.11 -28.01
C ARG A 176 -49.58 13.88 -29.33
N ASP A 177 -48.62 14.78 -29.49
CA ASP A 177 -48.53 15.65 -30.66
C ASP A 177 -48.07 14.87 -31.91
N TYR A 178 -47.12 13.94 -31.76
CA TYR A 178 -46.66 13.10 -32.88
C TYR A 178 -47.76 12.19 -33.44
N ILE A 179 -48.52 11.52 -32.56
CA ILE A 179 -49.61 10.62 -32.98
C ILE A 179 -50.72 11.40 -33.70
N ALA A 180 -51.07 12.59 -33.20
CA ALA A 180 -52.05 13.46 -33.83
C ALA A 180 -51.65 13.84 -35.26
N ASN A 181 -50.35 13.97 -35.53
CA ASN A 181 -49.82 14.41 -36.81
C ASN A 181 -49.50 13.29 -37.81
N THR A 182 -49.32 12.04 -37.36
CA THR A 182 -48.77 10.96 -38.23
C THR A 182 -49.81 9.89 -38.62
N GLY A 183 -50.99 9.86 -38.00
CA GLY A 183 -52.09 8.97 -38.39
C GLY A 183 -51.83 7.46 -38.25
N GLN A 184 -50.78 7.06 -37.52
CA GLN A 184 -50.41 5.65 -37.35
C GLN A 184 -51.30 4.88 -36.36
N ASN A 185 -51.34 3.55 -36.53
CA ASN A 185 -52.12 2.62 -35.71
C ASN A 185 -51.77 2.72 -34.21
N PHE A 186 -52.77 3.08 -33.41
CA PHE A 186 -52.66 3.33 -31.97
C PHE A 186 -52.15 2.12 -31.16
N LEU A 187 -52.41 0.89 -31.63
CA LEU A 187 -52.07 -0.35 -30.92
C LEU A 187 -50.57 -0.68 -30.93
N SER A 188 -49.85 -0.48 -32.03
CA SER A 188 -48.41 -0.79 -32.12
C SER A 188 -47.55 0.16 -31.27
N ILE A 189 -47.95 1.43 -31.21
CA ILE A 189 -47.23 2.47 -30.46
C ILE A 189 -47.42 2.30 -28.94
N ASN A 190 -48.63 1.98 -28.48
CA ASN A 190 -48.88 1.72 -27.06
C ASN A 190 -48.03 0.56 -26.53
N VAL A 191 -47.95 -0.53 -27.30
CA VAL A 191 -47.13 -1.69 -26.94
C VAL A 191 -45.64 -1.29 -26.84
N ALA A 192 -45.14 -0.50 -27.80
CA ALA A 192 -43.75 -0.02 -27.76
C ALA A 192 -43.46 0.85 -26.52
N VAL A 193 -44.37 1.76 -26.15
CA VAL A 193 -44.21 2.62 -24.96
C VAL A 193 -44.26 1.82 -23.66
N TRP A 194 -45.20 0.90 -23.51
CA TRP A 194 -45.26 0.05 -22.31
C TRP A 194 -44.06 -0.88 -22.21
N THR A 195 -43.60 -1.42 -23.34
CA THR A 195 -42.37 -2.22 -23.40
C THR A 195 -41.16 -1.39 -22.99
N PHE A 196 -41.05 -0.15 -23.48
CA PHE A 196 -39.99 0.78 -23.09
C PHE A 196 -39.99 1.06 -21.58
N ILE A 197 -41.16 1.37 -21.00
CA ILE A 197 -41.29 1.62 -19.57
C ILE A 197 -40.88 0.37 -18.77
N ALA A 198 -41.37 -0.81 -19.17
CA ALA A 198 -41.07 -2.06 -18.49
C ALA A 198 -39.57 -2.41 -18.55
N LEU A 199 -38.91 -2.23 -19.69
CA LEU A 199 -37.48 -2.48 -19.86
C LEU A 199 -36.62 -1.50 -19.03
N ASN A 200 -36.94 -0.20 -19.07
CA ASN A 200 -36.23 0.80 -18.27
C ASN A 200 -36.42 0.55 -16.76
N LEU A 201 -37.63 0.16 -16.34
CA LEU A 201 -37.89 -0.19 -14.94
C LEU A 201 -37.10 -1.43 -14.52
N LEU A 202 -37.00 -2.45 -15.38
CA LEU A 202 -36.22 -3.67 -15.11
C LEU A 202 -34.74 -3.36 -14.94
N LEU A 203 -34.16 -2.55 -15.84
CA LEU A 203 -32.75 -2.13 -15.77
C LEU A 203 -32.48 -1.29 -14.52
N PHE A 204 -33.39 -0.37 -14.20
CA PHE A 204 -33.34 0.43 -12.98
C PHE A 204 -33.36 -0.44 -11.72
N VAL A 205 -34.30 -1.38 -11.60
CA VAL A 205 -34.36 -2.32 -10.47
C VAL A 205 -33.08 -3.16 -10.41
N GLY A 206 -32.55 -3.60 -11.56
CA GLY A 206 -31.26 -4.29 -11.63
C GLY A 206 -30.11 -3.46 -11.07
N ALA A 207 -30.03 -2.17 -11.42
CA ALA A 207 -29.02 -1.25 -10.89
C ALA A 207 -29.19 -1.02 -9.38
N VAL A 208 -30.42 -0.88 -8.89
CA VAL A 208 -30.74 -0.75 -7.46
C VAL A 208 -30.29 -1.99 -6.69
N VAL A 209 -30.66 -3.19 -7.16
CA VAL A 209 -30.27 -4.45 -6.51
C VAL A 209 -28.76 -4.64 -6.54
N ALA A 210 -28.11 -4.39 -7.68
CA ALA A 210 -26.66 -4.47 -7.79
C ALA A 210 -25.96 -3.51 -6.81
N SER A 211 -26.44 -2.27 -6.70
CA SER A 211 -25.90 -1.29 -5.76
C SER A 211 -26.15 -1.69 -4.31
N TYR A 212 -27.34 -2.17 -3.98
CA TYR A 212 -27.67 -2.68 -2.65
C TYR A 212 -26.76 -3.86 -2.27
N MET A 213 -26.47 -4.78 -3.18
CA MET A 213 -25.57 -5.90 -2.88
C MET A 213 -24.11 -5.45 -2.73
N ALA A 214 -23.67 -4.48 -3.52
CA ALA A 214 -22.29 -4.02 -3.53
C ALA A 214 -21.88 -3.13 -2.34
N HIS A 215 -22.82 -2.58 -1.57
CA HIS A 215 -22.52 -1.73 -0.43
C HIS A 215 -22.69 -2.46 0.91
N ASP A 216 -21.92 -2.04 1.91
CA ASP A 216 -22.06 -2.57 3.28
C ASP A 216 -23.27 -1.89 3.92
N LYS A 217 -23.93 -2.56 4.86
CA LYS A 217 -25.01 -1.94 5.64
C LYS A 217 -24.49 -0.78 6.49
N ASP A 218 -23.27 -0.90 6.99
CA ASP A 218 -22.63 0.14 7.78
C ASP A 218 -21.57 0.86 6.92
N PRO A 219 -21.75 2.16 6.60
CA PRO A 219 -20.81 2.90 5.77
C PRO A 219 -19.48 3.19 6.48
N ASP A 220 -19.43 3.13 7.81
CA ASP A 220 -18.23 3.45 8.58
C ASP A 220 -17.25 2.30 8.61
N ILE A 221 -17.70 1.05 8.76
CA ILE A 221 -16.80 -0.10 8.81
C ILE A 221 -15.95 -0.21 7.54
N TYR A 222 -16.56 -0.02 6.36
CA TYR A 222 -15.83 -0.01 5.09
C TYR A 222 -14.86 1.16 4.98
N ARG A 223 -15.28 2.37 5.40
CA ARG A 223 -14.41 3.56 5.40
C ARG A 223 -13.22 3.39 6.33
N PHE A 224 -13.42 2.85 7.53
CA PHE A 224 -12.35 2.60 8.50
C PHE A 224 -11.40 1.50 8.03
N LYS A 225 -11.92 0.39 7.48
CA LYS A 225 -11.08 -0.66 6.89
C LYS A 225 -10.19 -0.12 5.78
N LYS A 226 -10.78 0.59 4.81
CA LYS A 226 -10.04 1.21 3.71
C LYS A 226 -8.99 2.19 4.23
N ARG A 227 -9.30 2.98 5.26
CA ARG A 227 -8.34 3.91 5.86
C ARG A 227 -7.21 3.19 6.57
N TYR A 228 -7.50 2.11 7.28
CA TYR A 228 -6.52 1.23 7.91
C TYR A 228 -5.57 0.61 6.88
N GLU A 229 -6.10 0.02 5.80
CA GLU A 229 -5.29 -0.55 4.71
C GLU A 229 -4.40 0.51 4.03
N GLN A 230 -4.93 1.73 3.85
CA GLN A 230 -4.18 2.85 3.27
C GLN A 230 -3.02 3.34 4.16
N THR A 231 -3.12 3.18 5.49
CA THR A 231 -2.09 3.65 6.43
C THR A 231 -1.09 2.55 6.80
N GLN A 232 -1.49 1.30 6.69
CA GLN A 232 -0.66 0.12 6.97
C GLN A 232 0.61 0.09 6.10
N LYS A 233 0.47 0.17 4.77
CA LYS A 233 1.62 0.10 3.85
C LYS A 233 2.63 1.23 4.09
N PRO A 234 2.24 2.52 4.15
CA PRO A 234 3.16 3.60 4.47
C PRO A 234 3.86 3.45 5.83
N TYR A 235 3.18 2.91 6.85
CA TYR A 235 3.79 2.67 8.16
C TYR A 235 4.92 1.63 8.07
N HIS A 236 4.64 0.47 7.49
CA HIS A 236 5.65 -0.59 7.33
C HIS A 236 6.80 -0.18 6.41
N ASP A 237 6.53 0.57 5.34
CA ASP A 237 7.54 1.05 4.41
C ASP A 237 8.61 1.92 5.11
N ILE A 238 8.24 2.70 6.13
CA ILE A 238 9.23 3.47 6.92
C ILE A 238 10.06 2.56 7.79
N GLY A 239 9.45 1.61 8.50
CA GLY A 239 10.17 0.63 9.32
C GLY A 239 11.22 -0.12 8.50
N ALA A 240 10.83 -0.60 7.32
CA ALA A 240 11.74 -1.25 6.37
C ALA A 240 12.88 -0.32 5.92
N ARG A 241 12.59 0.96 5.62
CA ARG A 241 13.61 1.94 5.24
C ARG A 241 14.60 2.26 6.37
N ARG A 242 14.14 2.28 7.63
CA ARG A 242 15.02 2.45 8.81
C ARG A 242 15.97 1.27 8.95
N LEU A 243 15.45 0.04 8.89
CA LEU A 243 16.24 -1.20 8.96
C LEU A 243 17.28 -1.27 7.84
N ALA A 244 16.85 -1.08 6.59
CA ALA A 244 17.75 -1.11 5.43
C ALA A 244 18.86 -0.05 5.53
N TRP A 245 18.55 1.14 6.05
CA TRP A 245 19.54 2.20 6.24
C TRP A 245 20.56 1.87 7.34
N ARG A 246 20.09 1.31 8.47
CA ARG A 246 20.94 0.82 9.54
C ARG A 246 21.92 -0.24 9.02
N ASP A 247 21.41 -1.26 8.34
CA ASP A 247 22.20 -2.40 7.88
C ASP A 247 23.24 -1.96 6.84
N LYS A 248 22.85 -1.05 5.92
CA LYS A 248 23.77 -0.42 4.98
C LYS A 248 24.92 0.31 5.68
N MET A 249 24.63 1.11 6.71
CA MET A 249 25.65 1.89 7.41
C MET A 249 26.54 1.03 8.32
N LYS A 250 25.97 0.01 8.95
CA LYS A 250 26.72 -1.00 9.70
C LYS A 250 27.67 -1.77 8.78
N GLY A 251 27.20 -2.21 7.62
CA GLY A 251 28.02 -2.86 6.59
C GLY A 251 29.20 -1.99 6.16
N HIS A 252 28.96 -0.71 5.85
CA HIS A 252 30.03 0.24 5.49
C HIS A 252 31.05 0.44 6.61
N ALA A 253 30.62 0.48 7.88
CA ALA A 253 31.53 0.61 9.02
C ALA A 253 32.42 -0.63 9.18
N GLU A 254 31.87 -1.83 9.01
CA GLU A 254 32.63 -3.08 9.04
C GLU A 254 33.61 -3.21 7.87
N GLU A 255 33.23 -2.78 6.66
CA GLU A 255 34.14 -2.71 5.51
C GLU A 255 35.37 -1.84 5.77
N ILE A 256 35.19 -0.69 6.45
CA ILE A 256 36.29 0.20 6.83
C ILE A 256 37.19 -0.46 7.87
N LYS A 257 36.60 -1.10 8.89
CA LYS A 257 37.37 -1.83 9.92
C LYS A 257 38.18 -2.97 9.30
N ASN A 258 37.57 -3.76 8.40
CA ASN A 258 38.25 -4.85 7.70
C ASN A 258 39.37 -4.33 6.77
N SER A 259 39.13 -3.20 6.10
CA SER A 259 40.15 -2.53 5.27
C SER A 259 41.33 -2.05 6.12
N ALA A 260 41.08 -1.44 7.27
CA ALA A 260 42.10 -0.98 8.20
C ALA A 260 42.91 -2.15 8.79
N ARG A 261 42.24 -3.23 9.20
CA ARG A 261 42.88 -4.50 9.61
C ARG A 261 43.82 -5.02 8.54
N THR A 262 43.36 -5.08 7.28
CA THR A 262 44.17 -5.53 6.15
C THR A 262 45.42 -4.65 5.96
N ILE A 263 45.28 -3.33 6.08
CA ILE A 263 46.42 -2.39 5.96
C ILE A 263 47.44 -2.62 7.09
N ILE A 264 46.96 -2.85 8.32
CA ILE A 264 47.82 -3.12 9.49
C ILE A 264 48.54 -4.47 9.32
N MET A 265 47.86 -5.51 8.87
CA MET A 265 48.49 -6.80 8.59
C MET A 265 49.58 -6.69 7.51
N LEU A 266 49.33 -5.93 6.43
CA LEU A 266 50.35 -5.67 5.41
C LEU A 266 51.56 -4.92 5.97
N TYR A 267 51.33 -3.94 6.86
CA TYR A 267 52.41 -3.24 7.56
C TYR A 267 53.23 -4.20 8.42
N ARG A 268 52.58 -5.02 9.24
CA ARG A 268 53.21 -6.01 10.13
C ARG A 268 54.03 -7.03 9.34
N ASP A 269 53.51 -7.57 8.23
CA ASP A 269 54.23 -8.50 7.35
C ASP A 269 55.51 -7.86 6.78
N HIS A 270 55.40 -6.66 6.19
CA HIS A 270 56.57 -5.97 5.65
C HIS A 270 57.60 -5.58 6.72
N ASN A 271 57.15 -5.26 7.93
CA ASN A 271 58.00 -5.00 9.09
C ASN A 271 58.77 -6.26 9.50
N MET A 272 58.07 -7.38 9.72
CA MET A 272 58.69 -8.65 10.11
C MET A 272 59.68 -9.16 9.06
N ARG A 273 59.36 -9.04 7.77
CA ARG A 273 60.30 -9.42 6.69
C ARG A 273 61.61 -8.62 6.73
N ARG A 274 61.57 -7.35 7.13
CA ARG A 274 62.80 -6.53 7.24
C ARG A 274 63.57 -6.81 8.51
N ARG A 275 62.88 -7.02 9.62
CA ARG A 275 63.47 -7.48 10.89
C ARG A 275 64.25 -8.78 10.73
N MET A 276 63.67 -9.78 10.06
CA MET A 276 64.33 -11.06 9.79
C MET A 276 65.63 -10.88 8.99
N LYS A 277 65.66 -9.95 8.03
CA LYS A 277 66.87 -9.62 7.26
C LYS A 277 67.91 -8.86 8.07
N ALA A 278 67.50 -8.10 9.08
CA ALA A 278 68.36 -7.35 9.99
C ALA A 278 68.76 -8.17 11.23
N SER A 279 68.54 -9.49 11.24
CA SER A 279 68.80 -10.39 12.37
C SER A 279 67.99 -10.10 13.66
N LEU A 280 67.00 -9.21 13.61
CA LEU A 280 66.05 -8.93 14.68
C LEU A 280 64.89 -9.95 14.60
N LYS A 281 65.13 -11.22 14.95
CA LYS A 281 64.16 -12.31 14.72
C LYS A 281 62.89 -12.25 15.59
N GLU A 282 62.81 -11.30 16.51
CA GLU A 282 61.80 -11.27 17.56
C GLU A 282 60.57 -10.44 17.14
N MET A 283 59.39 -11.04 17.34
CA MET A 283 58.11 -10.40 17.06
C MET A 283 57.70 -9.50 18.24
N PRO A 284 57.35 -8.23 17.99
CA PRO A 284 56.82 -7.33 19.03
C PRO A 284 55.56 -7.90 19.68
N ILE A 285 55.40 -7.68 21.00
CA ILE A 285 54.19 -8.09 21.74
C ILE A 285 52.94 -7.43 21.13
N SER A 286 53.02 -6.16 20.75
CA SER A 286 51.92 -5.43 20.12
C SER A 286 51.41 -6.05 18.81
N PHE A 287 52.24 -6.82 18.09
CA PHE A 287 51.83 -7.49 16.85
C PHE A 287 50.97 -8.74 17.10
N LYS A 288 50.97 -9.28 18.33
CA LYS A 288 50.19 -10.46 18.72
C LYS A 288 48.73 -10.12 19.00
N ARG A 289 48.40 -8.85 19.30
CA ARG A 289 47.03 -8.40 19.57
C ARG A 289 46.36 -7.92 18.28
N GLU A 290 45.05 -8.16 18.16
CA GLU A 290 44.28 -7.54 17.08
C GLU A 290 44.23 -6.02 17.25
N PRO A 291 44.25 -5.26 16.14
CA PRO A 291 44.05 -3.82 16.21
C PRO A 291 42.61 -3.53 16.66
N ILE A 292 42.49 -2.79 17.75
CA ILE A 292 41.20 -2.34 18.29
C ILE A 292 40.76 -1.14 17.44
N ILE A 293 39.63 -1.28 16.75
CA ILE A 293 38.97 -0.21 16.01
C ILE A 293 37.55 -0.15 16.53
N ASN A 294 37.21 0.92 17.24
CA ASN A 294 35.92 1.01 17.91
C ASN A 294 34.82 1.32 16.89
N ILE A 295 33.83 0.43 16.80
CA ILE A 295 32.61 0.66 16.01
C ILE A 295 31.49 1.02 16.99
N PRO A 296 30.95 2.24 16.92
CA PRO A 296 29.78 2.61 17.72
C PRO A 296 28.59 1.68 17.43
N SER A 297 27.73 1.43 18.42
CA SER A 297 26.54 0.63 18.21
C SER A 297 25.58 1.32 17.21
N PHE A 298 25.02 0.51 16.31
CA PHE A 298 23.98 0.91 15.35
C PHE A 298 22.60 0.47 15.87
N GLU A 299 22.39 0.56 17.17
CA GLU A 299 21.14 0.19 17.83
C GLU A 299 20.17 1.36 17.77
N PHE A 300 18.91 1.09 17.45
CA PHE A 300 17.89 2.13 17.52
C PHE A 300 17.77 2.61 18.97
N GLU A 301 17.75 3.93 19.19
CA GLU A 301 17.59 4.51 20.54
C GLU A 301 16.23 4.15 21.17
N GLU A 302 15.30 3.61 20.37
CA GLU A 302 14.02 3.10 20.81
C GLU A 302 14.09 1.59 21.12
N ALA A 303 14.35 1.26 22.38
CA ALA A 303 13.93 -0.01 23.00
C ALA A 303 12.38 -0.18 23.04
N VAL A 304 11.64 0.47 22.13
CA VAL A 304 10.17 0.42 21.99
C VAL A 304 9.77 -0.54 20.86
N SER A 305 10.73 -1.00 20.04
CA SER A 305 10.45 -1.93 18.95
C SER A 305 10.29 -3.39 19.36
N GLU A 306 10.73 -3.81 20.55
CA GLU A 306 10.46 -5.19 21.01
C GLU A 306 8.97 -5.43 21.22
N GLN A 307 8.21 -4.48 21.76
CA GLN A 307 6.74 -4.61 21.82
C GLN A 307 6.07 -4.57 20.44
N ALA A 308 6.64 -3.87 19.46
CA ALA A 308 6.14 -3.87 18.09
C ALA A 308 6.50 -5.15 17.33
N GLN A 309 7.67 -5.75 17.62
CA GLN A 309 8.18 -6.99 17.05
C GLN A 309 7.50 -8.22 17.70
N GLU A 310 7.22 -8.16 19.00
CA GLU A 310 6.48 -9.16 19.77
C GLU A 310 4.99 -9.11 19.41
N LYS A 311 4.42 -7.92 19.17
CA LYS A 311 3.08 -7.77 18.58
C LYS A 311 3.02 -8.22 17.13
N TRP A 312 4.08 -8.03 16.34
CA TRP A 312 4.19 -8.60 14.98
C TRP A 312 4.24 -10.13 15.01
N ASN A 313 5.03 -10.72 15.91
CA ASN A 313 5.05 -12.17 16.11
C ASN A 313 3.67 -12.67 16.56
N TYR A 314 3.02 -11.99 17.50
CA TYR A 314 1.66 -12.30 17.95
C TYR A 314 0.61 -12.16 16.84
N GLU A 315 0.70 -11.12 16.00
CA GLU A 315 -0.21 -10.91 14.85
C GLU A 315 0.09 -11.84 13.66
N SER A 316 1.33 -12.34 13.54
CA SER A 316 1.71 -13.38 12.59
C SER A 316 1.41 -14.81 13.08
N GLU A 317 1.23 -14.98 14.39
CA GLU A 317 0.79 -16.20 15.07
C GLU A 317 -0.73 -16.22 15.30
N LEU A 318 -1.45 -15.11 15.07
CA LEU A 318 -2.90 -15.16 14.88
C LEU A 318 -3.14 -16.16 13.73
N PRO A 319 -3.94 -17.22 13.97
CA PRO A 319 -4.08 -18.32 13.03
C PRO A 319 -4.53 -17.72 11.71
N ALA A 320 -3.72 -17.89 10.65
CA ALA A 320 -3.93 -17.41 9.28
C ALA A 320 -5.42 -17.10 9.01
N ALA A 321 -5.85 -15.90 9.40
CA ALA A 321 -7.27 -15.62 9.52
C ALA A 321 -7.71 -15.17 8.15
N TRP A 322 -8.19 -16.16 7.41
CA TRP A 322 -8.87 -16.09 6.13
C TRP A 322 -7.95 -15.95 4.90
N THR A 323 -7.43 -17.09 4.45
CA THR A 323 -7.12 -17.30 3.02
C THR A 323 -8.44 -17.57 2.28
N PRO A 324 -8.72 -16.93 1.12
CA PRO A 324 -9.94 -17.14 0.32
C PRO A 324 -10.15 -18.56 -0.23
N GLU A 325 -9.29 -19.52 0.11
CA GLU A 325 -9.35 -20.91 -0.34
C GLU A 325 -10.23 -21.81 0.53
N SER A 326 -10.68 -21.37 1.71
CA SER A 326 -11.56 -22.18 2.57
C SER A 326 -13.03 -22.19 2.15
N ASP A 327 -13.44 -21.38 1.16
CA ASP A 327 -14.84 -21.30 0.67
C ASP A 327 -15.09 -22.14 -0.60
N LYS A 328 -14.15 -22.98 -1.03
CA LYS A 328 -14.32 -23.84 -2.23
C LYS A 328 -14.72 -25.29 -1.94
N GLU A 329 -14.87 -25.70 -0.69
CA GLU A 329 -15.35 -27.04 -0.33
C GLU A 329 -16.68 -26.98 0.44
N VAL A 330 -17.73 -26.50 -0.24
CA VAL A 330 -19.09 -26.97 0.06
C VAL A 330 -19.54 -27.80 -1.14
N SER A 331 -19.16 -29.08 -1.11
CA SER A 331 -19.70 -30.07 -2.02
C SER A 331 -21.20 -30.19 -1.73
N TYR A 332 -22.03 -29.98 -2.75
CA TYR A 332 -23.44 -30.33 -2.70
C TYR A 332 -23.55 -31.86 -2.64
N GLU A 333 -23.67 -32.43 -1.43
CA GLU A 333 -24.25 -33.77 -1.26
C GLU A 333 -25.76 -33.65 -1.56
N THR A 334 -26.13 -33.86 -2.82
CA THR A 334 -27.46 -34.32 -3.20
C THR A 334 -27.65 -35.73 -2.65
N LYS A 335 -28.47 -35.89 -1.62
CA LYS A 335 -29.07 -37.19 -1.25
C LYS A 335 -30.59 -37.04 -1.10
N ASP A 336 -31.26 -37.61 -2.09
CA ASP A 336 -32.54 -38.33 -2.06
C ASP A 336 -33.52 -38.05 -0.92
N TYR A 337 -34.60 -37.35 -1.25
CA TYR A 337 -35.92 -37.61 -0.68
C TYR A 337 -36.94 -37.82 -1.80
N MET A 338 -37.03 -39.06 -2.24
CA MET A 338 -38.20 -39.64 -2.92
C MET A 338 -38.58 -40.91 -2.14
N ARG A 339 -39.53 -40.76 -1.21
CA ARG A 339 -40.56 -41.75 -0.89
C ARG A 339 -41.65 -41.12 -0.05
#